data_AF-A0A0B3S370-F1
#
_entry.id   AF-A0A0B3S370-F1
#
_cell.length_a   1.000
_cell.length_b   1.000
_cell.length_c   1.000
_cell.angle_alpha   90.00
_cell.angle_beta   90.00
_cell.angle_gamma   90.00
#
_symmetry.space_group_name_H-M   'P 1'
#
loop_
_entity.id
_entity.type
_entity.pdbx_description
1 polymer ?
#
loop_
_entity_poly.entity_id
_entity_poly.type
_entity_poly.pdbx_seq_one_letter_code
_entity_poly.pdbx_strand_id
1 'polypeptide(L)'
;MPFKDARPPVQAAGPGTGVSISLTINKAGNGKVRLTLREDVQSSRFGGPIAGQRFSIQIGRGCDEGRLRIARDDNGAFEARSGIKGGATLYVAAWDLLPKSPRKAEPCKMKPFEREGELILDLPDFCRPSRSGGRMDQEFGLKKVK
;
A
#
# COMPACT_ATOMS: atom_id res chain seq x y z
N MET A 1 -6.97 3.53 44.94
CA MET A 1 -6.41 2.56 43.99
C MET A 1 -5.55 3.32 42.98
N PRO A 2 -4.31 2.89 42.70
CA PRO A 2 -3.39 3.60 41.81
C PRO A 2 -3.82 3.51 40.33
N PHE A 3 -3.51 4.55 39.54
CA PHE A 3 -3.87 4.76 38.13
C PHE A 3 -3.29 3.73 37.12
N LYS A 4 -2.82 2.57 37.59
CA LYS A 4 -2.10 1.55 36.81
C LYS A 4 -3.01 0.46 36.22
N ASP A 5 -4.30 0.45 36.55
CA ASP A 5 -5.30 -0.53 36.07
C ASP A 5 -6.13 -0.02 34.87
N ALA A 6 -5.66 1.00 34.15
CA ALA A 6 -6.27 1.32 32.87
C ALA A 6 -5.86 0.24 31.86
N ARG A 7 -6.76 -0.72 31.59
CA ARG A 7 -6.65 -1.61 30.43
C ARG A 7 -6.28 -0.73 29.22
N PRO A 8 -5.27 -1.08 28.41
CA PRO A 8 -4.97 -0.32 27.21
C PRO A 8 -6.27 -0.20 26.39
N PRO A 9 -6.59 0.99 25.85
CA PRO A 9 -7.82 1.17 25.10
C PRO A 9 -7.89 0.10 24.03
N VAL A 10 -8.98 -0.67 24.04
CA VAL A 10 -9.27 -1.68 23.02
C VAL A 10 -9.06 -0.99 21.68
N GLN A 11 -7.98 -1.38 21.00
CA GLN A 11 -7.55 -0.74 19.78
C GLN A 11 -8.69 -0.95 18.79
N ALA A 12 -9.47 0.11 18.53
CA ALA A 12 -10.64 0.02 17.69
C ALA A 12 -10.19 -0.61 16.38
N ALA A 13 -10.71 -1.80 16.08
CA ALA A 13 -10.59 -2.44 14.78
C ALA A 13 -11.31 -1.50 13.79
N GLY A 14 -10.60 -0.47 13.35
CA GLY A 14 -11.10 0.45 12.35
C GLY A 14 -11.43 -0.37 11.10
N PRO A 15 -12.47 -0.02 10.34
CA PRO A 15 -12.99 -0.79 9.20
C PRO A 15 -12.04 -0.83 7.97
N GLY A 16 -10.75 -0.62 8.17
CA GLY A 16 -9.72 -0.77 7.15
C GLY A 16 -8.97 -2.08 7.38
N THR A 17 -8.72 -2.79 6.29
CA THR A 17 -7.89 -3.98 6.09
C THR A 17 -6.43 -3.89 6.59
N GLY A 18 -6.10 -2.95 7.46
CA GLY A 18 -4.77 -2.78 8.06
C GLY A 18 -3.68 -2.30 7.09
N VAL A 19 -3.98 -2.19 5.80
CA VAL A 19 -3.06 -1.70 4.77
C VAL A 19 -3.68 -0.53 4.03
N SER A 20 -2.92 0.55 3.90
CA SER A 20 -3.33 1.74 3.15
C SER A 20 -2.26 2.20 2.17
N ILE A 21 -2.71 2.83 1.10
CA ILE A 21 -1.84 3.38 0.07
C ILE A 21 -2.19 4.85 -0.18
N SER A 22 -1.17 5.69 -0.25
CA SER A 22 -1.30 7.11 -0.59
C SER A 22 -0.33 7.47 -1.69
N LEU A 23 -0.70 8.45 -2.51
CA LEU A 23 0.15 9.03 -3.54
C LEU A 23 0.48 10.47 -3.19
N THR A 24 1.76 10.74 -2.98
CA THR A 24 2.26 12.12 -2.86
C THR A 24 2.97 12.49 -4.14
N ILE A 25 2.87 13.77 -4.53
CA ILE A 25 3.56 14.28 -5.72
C ILE A 25 4.36 15.49 -5.24
N ASN A 26 5.66 15.48 -5.52
CA ASN A 26 6.51 16.60 -5.14
C ASN A 26 6.35 17.77 -6.12
N LYS A 27 6.90 18.94 -5.77
CA LYS A 27 6.85 20.14 -6.61
C LYS A 27 7.54 19.97 -7.98
N ALA A 28 8.41 18.96 -8.12
CA ALA A 28 9.10 18.62 -9.36
C ALA A 28 8.29 17.64 -10.24
N GLY A 29 7.06 17.27 -9.85
CA GLY A 29 6.20 16.35 -10.60
C GLY A 29 6.51 14.86 -10.37
N ASN A 30 7.50 14.52 -9.54
CA ASN A 30 7.80 13.13 -9.20
C ASN A 30 6.81 12.62 -8.16
N GLY A 31 6.03 11.61 -8.56
CA GLY A 31 5.13 10.89 -7.67
C GLY A 31 5.88 9.90 -6.78
N LYS A 32 5.47 9.81 -5.52
CA LYS A 32 5.93 8.83 -4.55
C LYS A 32 4.72 8.13 -3.96
N VAL A 33 4.73 6.81 -4.04
CA VAL A 33 3.70 5.99 -3.41
C VAL A 33 4.17 5.60 -2.03
N ARG A 34 3.29 5.78 -1.05
CA ARG A 34 3.50 5.36 0.33
C ARG A 34 2.50 4.28 0.66
N LEU A 35 3.02 3.08 0.92
CA LEU A 35 2.28 1.94 1.44
C LEU A 35 2.49 1.88 2.95
N THR A 36 1.41 1.84 3.72
CA THR A 36 1.47 1.74 5.17
C THR A 36 0.80 0.45 5.61
N LEU A 37 1.53 -0.39 6.34
CA LEU A 37 1.05 -1.62 6.93
C LEU A 37 0.93 -1.42 8.44
N ARG A 38 -0.20 -1.79 9.03
CA ARG A 38 -0.39 -1.79 10.48
C ARG A 38 0.30 -3.00 11.13
N GLU A 39 0.47 -2.91 12.45
CA GLU A 39 1.16 -3.90 13.28
C GLU A 39 0.48 -5.29 13.28
N ASP A 40 -0.86 -5.31 13.22
CA ASP A 40 -1.68 -6.52 13.14
C ASP A 40 -1.40 -7.30 11.84
N VAL A 41 -1.35 -6.59 10.70
CA VAL A 41 -1.06 -7.21 9.40
C VAL A 41 0.40 -7.68 9.33
N GLN A 42 1.33 -6.91 9.88
CA GLN A 42 2.74 -7.28 9.96
C GLN A 42 2.91 -8.60 10.73
N SER A 43 2.32 -8.69 11.91
CA SER A 43 2.40 -9.88 12.76
C SER A 43 1.73 -11.10 12.10
N SER A 44 0.55 -10.91 11.50
CA SER A 44 -0.20 -12.01 10.88
C SER A 44 0.42 -12.53 9.57
N ARG A 45 1.13 -11.70 8.80
CA ARG A 45 1.60 -12.05 7.45
C ARG A 45 3.10 -12.27 7.35
N PHE A 46 3.86 -11.58 8.20
CA PHE A 46 5.32 -11.59 8.18
C PHE A 46 5.94 -12.07 9.51
N GLY A 47 5.11 -12.52 10.46
CA GLY A 47 5.55 -13.08 11.74
C GLY A 47 6.10 -12.06 12.74
N GLY A 48 5.91 -10.76 12.49
CA GLY A 48 6.36 -9.71 13.41
C GLY A 48 6.63 -8.37 12.72
N PRO A 49 7.31 -7.43 13.42
CA PRO A 49 7.63 -6.12 12.87
C PRO A 49 8.54 -6.24 11.65
N ILE A 50 8.16 -5.56 10.56
CA ILE A 50 8.89 -5.65 9.28
C ILE A 50 9.90 -4.52 9.08
N ALA A 51 10.03 -3.59 10.02
CA ALA A 51 10.97 -2.47 9.89
C ALA A 51 12.42 -2.96 9.74
N GLY A 52 13.15 -2.38 8.78
CA GLY A 52 14.51 -2.79 8.42
C GLY A 52 14.58 -4.03 7.53
N GLN A 53 13.46 -4.71 7.27
CA GLN A 53 13.41 -5.80 6.32
C GLN A 53 13.25 -5.28 4.88
N ARG A 54 13.73 -6.07 3.93
CA ARG A 54 13.65 -5.79 2.51
C ARG A 54 12.52 -6.58 1.86
N PHE A 55 11.93 -5.95 0.85
CA PHE A 55 10.76 -6.43 0.15
C PHE A 55 10.92 -6.25 -1.36
N SER A 56 10.41 -7.22 -2.09
CA SER A 56 10.12 -7.09 -3.51
C SER A 56 8.67 -6.67 -3.67
N ILE A 57 8.46 -5.67 -4.53
CA ILE A 57 7.12 -5.13 -4.81
C ILE A 57 6.86 -5.32 -6.29
N GLN A 58 5.77 -6.02 -6.60
CA GLN A 58 5.35 -6.28 -7.98
C GLN A 58 3.94 -5.74 -8.19
N ILE A 59 3.79 -4.95 -9.26
CA ILE A 59 2.51 -4.33 -9.64
C ILE A 59 1.95 -5.13 -10.81
N GLY A 60 0.75 -5.67 -10.64
CA GLY A 60 0.06 -6.43 -11.68
C GLY A 60 -0.36 -5.53 -12.84
N ARG A 61 -0.19 -6.04 -14.06
CA ARG A 61 -0.64 -5.43 -15.32
C ARG A 61 -1.50 -6.45 -16.09
N GLY A 62 -2.37 -6.00 -16.99
CA GLY A 62 -3.21 -6.89 -17.79
C GLY A 62 -4.27 -7.63 -16.95
N CYS A 63 -4.22 -8.96 -16.90
CA CYS A 63 -5.17 -9.77 -16.14
C CYS A 63 -5.06 -9.61 -14.61
N ASP A 64 -3.91 -9.15 -14.12
CA ASP A 64 -3.63 -8.85 -12.71
C ASP A 64 -3.68 -7.34 -12.41
N GLU A 65 -4.23 -6.54 -13.32
CA GLU A 65 -4.31 -5.09 -13.14
C GLU A 65 -5.01 -4.72 -11.82
N GLY A 66 -4.42 -3.75 -11.11
CA GLY A 66 -4.94 -3.29 -9.83
C GLY A 66 -4.55 -4.19 -8.66
N ARG A 67 -3.62 -5.13 -8.85
CA ARG A 67 -3.04 -5.94 -7.78
C ARG A 67 -1.62 -5.50 -7.46
N LEU A 68 -1.27 -5.60 -6.20
CA LEU A 68 0.07 -5.38 -5.69
C LEU A 68 0.49 -6.61 -4.89
N ARG A 69 1.63 -7.19 -5.24
CA ARG A 69 2.30 -8.22 -4.44
C ARG A 69 3.46 -7.58 -3.68
N ILE A 70 3.50 -7.82 -2.38
CA ILE A 70 4.59 -7.47 -1.49
C ILE A 70 5.12 -8.79 -0.93
N ALA A 71 6.37 -9.12 -1.22
CA ALA A 71 7.00 -10.34 -0.74
C ALA A 71 8.30 -9.99 -0.02
N ARG A 72 8.57 -10.65 1.11
CA ARG A 72 9.85 -10.50 1.80
C ARG A 72 10.95 -11.04 0.90
N ASP A 73 12.00 -10.26 0.74
CA ASP A 73 13.14 -10.58 -0.11
C ASP A 73 14.36 -9.85 0.43
N ASP A 74 15.36 -10.59 0.90
CA ASP A 74 16.59 -10.03 1.48
C ASP A 74 17.41 -9.23 0.45
N ASN A 75 17.18 -9.47 -0.85
CA ASN A 75 17.73 -8.72 -1.97
C ASN A 75 16.73 -7.71 -2.56
N GLY A 76 15.59 -7.53 -1.92
CA GLY A 76 14.52 -6.64 -2.36
C GLY A 76 14.97 -5.18 -2.41
N ALA A 77 14.52 -4.46 -3.44
CA ALA A 77 14.85 -3.06 -3.66
C ALA A 77 14.21 -2.10 -2.64
N PHE A 78 13.20 -2.55 -1.89
CA PHE A 78 12.41 -1.71 -1.00
C PHE A 78 12.61 -2.10 0.45
N GLU A 79 13.13 -1.19 1.26
CA GLU A 79 13.25 -1.38 2.70
C GLU A 79 12.03 -0.79 3.42
N ALA A 80 11.42 -1.59 4.30
CA ALA A 80 10.33 -1.12 5.15
C ALA A 80 10.89 -0.26 6.29
N ARG A 81 10.30 0.92 6.48
CA ARG A 81 10.65 1.84 7.56
C ARG A 81 9.62 1.78 8.67
N SER A 82 10.06 1.96 9.91
CA SER A 82 9.14 2.14 11.04
C SER A 82 8.21 3.33 10.78
N GLY A 83 6.92 3.09 10.98
CA GLY A 83 5.85 4.06 10.91
C GLY A 83 5.39 4.52 12.28
N ILE A 84 4.37 5.37 12.29
CA ILE A 84 3.74 5.87 13.52
C ILE A 84 2.88 4.73 14.11
N LYS A 85 2.86 4.58 15.45
CA LYS A 85 2.04 3.59 16.18
C LYS A 85 2.30 2.12 15.78
N GLY A 86 3.57 1.71 15.71
CA GLY A 86 3.93 0.30 15.42
C GLY A 86 3.69 -0.14 13.97
N GLY A 87 3.16 0.74 13.11
CA GLY A 87 3.05 0.46 11.68
C GLY A 87 4.41 0.42 10.98
N ALA A 88 4.44 -0.11 9.77
CA ALA A 88 5.57 -0.03 8.86
C ALA A 88 5.15 0.73 7.59
N THR A 89 6.11 1.39 6.95
CA THR A 89 5.89 2.16 5.73
C THR A 89 6.90 1.75 4.68
N LEU A 90 6.40 1.39 3.49
CA LEU A 90 7.19 1.16 2.29
C LEU A 90 7.02 2.36 1.35
N TYR A 91 8.14 2.84 0.84
CA TYR A 91 8.20 3.94 -0.11
C TYR A 91 8.53 3.39 -1.49
N VAL A 92 7.60 3.54 -2.42
CA VAL A 92 7.72 3.03 -3.79
C VAL A 92 7.74 4.22 -4.74
N ALA A 93 8.54 4.12 -5.80
CA ALA A 93 8.44 5.07 -6.89
C ALA A 93 7.01 5.04 -7.46
N ALA A 94 6.48 6.19 -7.89
CA ALA A 94 5.28 6.16 -8.70
C ALA A 94 5.54 5.35 -9.97
N TRP A 95 4.63 4.44 -10.29
CA TRP A 95 4.66 3.66 -11.51
C TRP A 95 3.78 4.31 -12.58
N ASP A 96 3.99 3.86 -13.82
CA ASP A 96 3.17 4.26 -14.97
C ASP A 96 1.70 4.08 -14.63
N LEU A 97 0.86 5.06 -14.98
CA LEU A 97 -0.61 5.02 -14.82
C LEU A 97 -1.16 5.42 -13.44
N LEU A 98 -0.35 6.06 -12.58
CA LEU A 98 -0.87 6.77 -11.41
C LEU A 98 -1.32 8.20 -11.78
N PRO A 99 -2.35 8.75 -11.10
CA PRO A 99 -2.82 10.11 -11.36
C PRO A 99 -1.73 11.15 -11.10
N LYS A 100 -1.77 12.26 -11.87
CA LYS A 100 -0.81 13.39 -11.72
C LYS A 100 -1.17 14.33 -10.58
N SER A 101 -2.26 14.04 -9.85
CA SER A 101 -2.68 14.75 -8.64
C SER A 101 -2.43 13.88 -7.40
N PRO A 102 -2.06 14.48 -6.25
CA PRO A 102 -1.90 13.72 -5.01
C PRO A 102 -3.21 13.05 -4.58
N ARG A 103 -3.10 11.87 -3.96
CA ARG A 103 -4.23 11.11 -3.42
C ARG A 103 -4.00 10.82 -1.94
N LYS A 104 -5.06 11.00 -1.15
CA LYS A 104 -5.06 10.66 0.28
C LYS A 104 -4.89 9.15 0.47
N ALA A 105 -4.55 8.75 1.68
CA ALA A 105 -4.44 7.33 2.01
C ALA A 105 -5.80 6.65 1.90
N GLU A 106 -5.88 5.64 1.05
CA GLU A 106 -7.05 4.77 0.89
C GLU A 106 -6.71 3.33 1.30
N PRO A 107 -7.65 2.62 1.93
CA PRO A 107 -7.44 1.23 2.34
C PRO A 107 -7.36 0.30 1.12
N CYS A 108 -6.42 -0.65 1.15
CA CYS A 108 -6.28 -1.68 0.12
C CYS A 108 -6.99 -2.96 0.54
N LYS A 109 -7.75 -3.63 -0.34
CA LYS A 109 -8.39 -4.90 0.04
C LYS A 109 -7.35 -6.01 0.04
N MET A 110 -7.18 -6.73 1.14
CA MET A 110 -6.25 -7.88 1.17
C MET A 110 -6.92 -9.07 0.49
N LYS A 111 -6.20 -9.74 -0.42
CA LYS A 111 -6.67 -11.03 -0.92
C LYS A 111 -6.25 -12.16 0.01
N PRO A 112 -7.10 -13.18 0.19
CA PRO A 112 -6.69 -14.41 0.85
C PRO A 112 -5.57 -15.03 0.00
N PHE A 113 -4.36 -15.03 0.54
CA PHE A 113 -3.20 -15.69 -0.04
C PHE A 113 -2.50 -16.46 1.08
N GLU A 114 -2.05 -17.67 0.78
CA GLU A 114 -1.65 -18.67 1.78
C GLU A 114 -0.13 -18.80 1.95
N ARG A 115 0.69 -18.02 1.21
CA ARG A 115 2.14 -18.04 1.41
C ARG A 115 2.55 -17.07 2.51
N GLU A 116 3.21 -17.61 3.52
CA GLU A 116 3.88 -16.85 4.56
C GLU A 116 4.97 -15.95 3.95
N GLY A 117 5.09 -14.71 4.44
CA GLY A 117 6.04 -13.74 3.90
C GLY A 117 5.59 -13.07 2.60
N GLU A 118 4.38 -13.34 2.12
CA GLU A 118 3.79 -12.68 0.96
C GLU A 118 2.43 -12.05 1.27
N LEU A 119 2.17 -10.91 0.62
CA LEU A 119 0.94 -10.17 0.75
C LEU A 119 0.46 -9.73 -0.63
N ILE A 120 -0.76 -10.12 -0.99
CA ILE A 120 -1.43 -9.67 -2.20
C ILE A 120 -2.55 -8.71 -1.83
N LEU A 121 -2.51 -7.53 -2.43
CA LEU A 121 -3.44 -6.43 -2.20
C LEU A 121 -4.15 -6.10 -3.51
N ASP A 122 -5.46 -5.94 -3.42
CA ASP A 122 -6.25 -5.19 -4.38
C ASP A 122 -6.05 -3.69 -4.08
N LEU A 123 -5.37 -3.02 -5.01
CA LEU A 123 -5.16 -1.58 -4.98
C LEU A 123 -6.49 -0.83 -5.15
N PRO A 124 -6.61 0.40 -4.60
CA PRO A 124 -7.76 1.26 -4.81
C PRO A 124 -7.95 1.62 -6.28
N ASP A 125 -9.15 2.07 -6.64
CA ASP A 125 -9.51 2.32 -8.04
C ASP A 125 -8.63 3.39 -8.71
N PHE A 126 -8.10 4.37 -7.96
CA PHE A 126 -7.18 5.36 -8.53
C PHE A 126 -5.81 4.79 -8.95
N CYS A 127 -5.46 3.60 -8.47
CA CYS A 127 -4.28 2.85 -8.91
C CYS A 127 -4.60 1.90 -10.07
N ARG A 128 -5.87 1.83 -10.51
CA ARG A 128 -6.35 0.92 -11.57
C ARG A 128 -6.55 1.71 -12.85
N PRO A 129 -5.76 1.43 -13.90
CA PRO A 129 -5.91 2.07 -15.19
C PRO A 129 -7.31 1.97 -15.79
N SER A 130 -7.88 0.76 -15.80
CA SER A 130 -9.19 0.47 -16.37
C SER A 130 -10.37 1.06 -15.60
N ARG A 131 -10.20 1.37 -14.31
CA ARG A 131 -11.29 1.82 -13.41
C ARG A 131 -11.20 3.25 -12.95
N SER A 132 -10.16 3.99 -13.33
CA SER A 132 -9.99 5.42 -13.02
C SER A 132 -10.97 6.36 -13.75
N GLY A 133 -12.14 5.85 -14.16
CA GLY A 133 -13.31 6.65 -14.57
C GLY A 133 -13.05 7.64 -15.70
N GLY A 134 -12.32 7.25 -16.75
CA GLY A 134 -12.09 8.10 -17.93
C GLY A 134 -11.27 9.38 -17.68
N ARG A 135 -10.68 9.56 -16.48
CA ARG A 135 -9.82 10.72 -16.19
C ARG A 135 -8.37 10.52 -16.61
N MET A 136 -7.89 9.28 -16.75
CA MET A 136 -6.55 9.06 -17.30
C MET A 136 -6.46 9.38 -18.79
N ASP A 137 -7.54 9.17 -19.55
CA ASP A 137 -7.62 9.59 -20.94
C ASP A 137 -7.45 11.12 -21.08
N GLN A 138 -8.01 11.89 -20.13
CA GLN A 138 -7.84 13.35 -20.04
C GLN A 138 -6.49 13.78 -19.44
N GLU A 139 -5.98 13.11 -18.40
CA GLU A 139 -4.74 13.48 -17.71
C GLU A 139 -3.46 13.07 -18.47
N PHE A 140 -3.54 12.04 -19.32
CA PHE A 140 -2.43 11.51 -20.13
C PHE A 140 -2.64 11.66 -21.65
N GLY A 141 -3.77 12.22 -22.09
CA GLY A 141 -4.04 12.44 -23.52
C GLY A 141 -4.13 11.15 -24.34
N LEU A 142 -4.52 10.04 -23.71
CA LEU A 142 -4.63 8.75 -24.39
C LEU A 142 -5.84 8.81 -25.34
N LYS A 143 -5.58 8.81 -26.65
CA LYS A 143 -6.62 8.74 -27.67
C LYS A 143 -7.39 7.44 -27.50
N LYS A 144 -8.73 7.53 -27.43
CA LYS A 144 -9.60 6.35 -27.54
C LYS A 144 -9.28 5.65 -28.86
N VAL A 145 -8.72 4.45 -28.78
CA VAL A 145 -8.61 3.58 -29.94
C VAL A 145 -10.03 3.14 -30.28
N LYS A 146 -10.46 3.50 -31.49
CA LYS A 146 -11.81 3.30 -32.00
C LYS A 146 -11.95 1.91 -32.59
#